data_AF-U6R8K6-F1
#
_entry.id   AF-U6R8K6-F1
#
_cell.length_a   1.000
_cell.length_b   1.000
_cell.length_c   1.000
_cell.angle_alpha   90.00
_cell.angle_beta   90.00
_cell.angle_gamma   90.00
#
_symmetry.space_group_name_H-M   'P 1'
#
loop_
_entity.id
_entity.type
_entity.pdbx_description
1 polymer ?
#
loop_
_entity_poly.entity_id
_entity_poly.type
_entity_poly.pdbx_seq_one_letter_code
_entity_poly.pdbx_strand_id
1 'polypeptide(L)'
;MEEGKKDNKRAGIKRALSVKDILSKKYEVFPFEGKWKEAFDTPERTGVWFIWGNSGNGKTSFVMQLCKELCKYDRIAIDSLEEGTRLTVQNNLRRFGMAGVSRQLAFIKEDIPTLRERLRRHKSYNIIVIDSFQYTRMTYGDYIQLKEEFPDKLFIIISHARGKNPKGDAATSVMYDADLKIWVEGYVAYSKGRYRGSTSKYVIWELGALENGSK
;
A
#
# COMPACT_ATOMS: atom_id res chain seq x y z
N MET A 1 -15.91 37.00 -31.82
CA MET A 1 -16.18 36.52 -30.45
C MET A 1 -16.30 35.00 -30.58
N GLU A 2 -15.47 34.14 -30.04
CA GLU A 2 -14.45 34.22 -29.00
C GLU A 2 -13.56 32.99 -29.25
N GLU A 3 -12.29 33.18 -29.65
CA GLU A 3 -11.36 32.06 -29.79
C GLU A 3 -10.87 31.66 -28.39
N GLY A 4 -11.19 30.43 -28.01
CA GLY A 4 -10.83 29.84 -26.73
C GLY A 4 -9.32 29.78 -26.53
N LYS A 5 -8.82 30.53 -25.55
CA LYS A 5 -7.49 30.38 -24.97
C LYS A 5 -7.35 28.98 -24.38
N LYS A 6 -6.63 28.09 -25.09
CA LYS A 6 -6.04 26.90 -24.49
C LYS A 6 -4.90 27.34 -23.58
N ASP A 7 -5.12 27.26 -22.27
CA ASP A 7 -4.09 27.44 -21.26
C ASP A 7 -3.02 26.36 -21.38
N ASN A 8 -1.95 26.69 -22.11
CA ASN A 8 -0.77 25.85 -22.26
C ASN A 8 0.15 26.04 -21.03
N LYS A 9 -0.22 25.47 -19.89
CA LYS A 9 0.69 25.37 -18.74
C LYS A 9 1.78 24.35 -19.07
N ARG A 10 2.93 24.82 -19.56
CA ARG A 10 4.17 24.04 -19.60
C ARG A 10 4.47 23.56 -18.18
N ALA A 11 4.44 22.24 -17.97
CA ALA A 11 4.90 21.64 -16.72
C ALA A 11 6.37 22.03 -16.51
N GLY A 12 6.64 22.89 -15.53
CA GLY A 12 7.99 23.35 -15.23
C GLY A 12 8.88 22.17 -14.83
N ILE A 13 10.06 22.05 -15.45
CA ILE A 13 11.05 21.03 -15.11
C ILE A 13 11.40 21.18 -13.63
N LYS A 14 11.24 20.10 -12.85
CA LYS A 14 11.64 20.08 -11.44
C LYS A 14 13.15 20.36 -11.34
N ARG A 15 13.53 21.33 -10.50
CA ARG A 15 14.94 21.67 -10.26
C ARG A 15 15.71 20.43 -9.75
N ALA A 16 16.90 20.20 -10.27
CA ALA A 16 17.81 19.19 -9.77
C ALA A 16 18.22 19.51 -8.31
N LEU A 17 18.18 18.51 -7.43
CA LEU A 17 18.58 18.65 -6.03
C LEU A 17 20.09 18.41 -5.89
N SER A 18 20.78 19.29 -5.17
CA SER A 18 22.17 19.05 -4.78
C SER A 18 22.24 18.03 -3.63
N VAL A 19 23.43 17.47 -3.38
CA VAL A 19 23.66 16.58 -2.21
C VAL A 19 23.26 17.28 -0.90
N LYS A 20 23.56 18.58 -0.78
CA LYS A 20 23.17 19.38 0.39
C LYS A 20 21.65 19.49 0.53
N ASP A 21 20.93 19.71 -0.58
CA ASP A 21 19.47 19.77 -0.58
C ASP A 21 18.88 18.43 -0.11
N ILE A 22 19.42 17.31 -0.59
CA ILE A 22 18.99 15.95 -0.20
C ILE A 22 19.25 15.70 1.29
N LEU A 23 20.44 16.00 1.80
CA LEU A 23 20.80 15.79 3.20
C LEU A 23 20.00 16.69 4.16
N SER A 24 19.58 17.87 3.69
CA SER A 24 18.76 18.80 4.48
C SER A 24 17.26 18.47 4.44
N LYS A 25 16.83 17.61 3.51
CA LYS A 25 15.43 17.29 3.32
C LYS A 25 14.92 16.48 4.50
N LYS A 26 13.83 16.97 5.10
CA LYS A 26 13.10 16.25 6.14
C LYS A 26 12.05 15.38 5.47
N TYR A 27 12.07 14.10 5.79
CA TYR A 27 11.10 13.12 5.33
C TYR A 27 10.12 12.82 6.46
N GLU A 28 8.83 12.79 6.14
CA GLU A 28 7.83 12.31 7.09
C GLU A 28 7.83 10.78 7.07
N VAL A 29 8.04 10.17 8.22
CA VAL A 29 8.09 8.71 8.39
C VAL A 29 7.01 8.25 9.36
N PHE A 30 6.59 7.00 9.24
CA PHE A 30 5.76 6.38 10.26
C PHE A 30 6.62 6.05 11.49
N PRO A 31 6.28 6.58 12.68
CA PRO A 31 7.00 6.28 13.91
C PRO A 31 6.53 4.93 14.46
N PHE A 32 6.79 3.86 13.71
CA PHE A 32 6.43 2.52 14.15
C PHE A 32 7.17 2.13 15.42
N GLU A 33 6.51 1.31 16.24
CA GLU A 33 7.01 0.80 17.51
C GLU A 33 6.81 -0.72 17.60
N GLY A 34 7.51 -1.35 18.56
CA GLY A 34 7.45 -2.79 18.81
C GLY A 34 7.59 -3.62 17.54
N LYS A 35 6.71 -4.62 17.38
CA LYS A 35 6.73 -5.54 16.23
C LYS A 35 6.64 -4.86 14.86
N TRP A 36 6.04 -3.68 14.75
CA TRP A 36 5.99 -2.95 13.47
C TRP A 36 7.37 -2.39 13.12
N LYS A 37 8.05 -1.78 14.10
CA LYS A 37 9.41 -1.27 13.93
C LYS A 37 10.41 -2.41 13.69
N GLU A 38 10.29 -3.49 14.45
CA GLU A 38 11.15 -4.66 14.30
C GLU A 38 11.02 -5.30 12.91
N ALA A 39 9.84 -5.27 12.31
CA ALA A 39 9.60 -5.81 10.98
C ALA A 39 9.97 -4.83 9.85
N PHE A 40 9.57 -3.57 9.97
CA PHE A 40 9.55 -2.61 8.84
C PHE A 40 10.28 -1.30 9.12
N ASP A 41 10.96 -1.16 10.26
CA ASP A 41 11.64 0.06 10.70
C ASP A 41 10.70 1.29 10.69
N THR A 42 11.15 2.46 10.24
CA THR A 42 10.34 3.69 10.14
C THR A 42 10.23 4.15 8.67
N PRO A 43 9.34 3.55 7.87
CA PRO A 43 9.21 3.87 6.45
C PRO A 43 8.60 5.25 6.22
N GLU A 44 8.92 5.87 5.08
CA GLU A 44 8.29 7.12 4.63
C GLU A 44 6.76 7.02 4.54
N ARG A 45 6.06 8.13 4.81
CA ARG A 45 4.59 8.24 4.77
C ARG A 45 4.01 8.33 3.36
N THR A 46 4.85 8.40 2.34
CA THR A 46 4.48 8.50 0.93
C THR A 46 5.25 7.46 0.12
N GLY A 47 4.87 7.28 -1.14
CA GLY A 47 5.52 6.31 -2.03
C GLY A 47 4.67 5.06 -2.21
N VAL A 48 5.32 3.92 -2.46
CA VAL A 48 4.63 2.68 -2.82
C VAL A 48 5.08 1.51 -1.97
N TRP A 49 4.13 0.84 -1.34
CA TRP A 49 4.32 -0.44 -0.65
C TRP A 49 3.64 -1.54 -1.46
N PHE A 50 4.29 -2.69 -1.56
CA PHE A 50 3.81 -3.81 -2.35
C PHE A 50 3.74 -5.07 -1.50
N ILE A 51 2.54 -5.66 -1.40
CA ILE A 51 2.26 -6.83 -0.58
C ILE A 51 1.82 -7.98 -1.48
N TRP A 52 2.49 -9.13 -1.41
CA TRP A 52 2.10 -10.31 -2.18
C TRP A 52 2.25 -11.59 -1.36
N GLY A 53 1.53 -12.64 -1.77
CA GLY A 53 1.48 -13.90 -1.05
C GLY A 53 0.57 -14.91 -1.75
N ASN A 54 0.78 -16.20 -1.51
CA ASN A 54 -0.16 -17.22 -1.96
C ASN A 54 -1.49 -17.12 -1.17
N SER A 55 -2.55 -17.74 -1.69
CA SER A 55 -3.84 -17.82 -0.97
C SER A 55 -3.67 -18.59 0.36
N GLY A 56 -4.51 -18.29 1.35
CA GLY A 56 -4.49 -18.97 2.66
C GLY A 56 -3.32 -18.62 3.60
N ASN A 57 -2.36 -17.81 3.18
CA ASN A 57 -1.14 -17.53 3.97
C ASN A 57 -1.25 -16.38 4.98
N GLY A 58 -2.45 -15.81 5.18
CA GLY A 58 -2.68 -14.73 6.15
C GLY A 58 -2.54 -13.30 5.59
N LYS A 59 -2.42 -13.12 4.28
CA LYS A 59 -2.27 -11.80 3.62
C LYS A 59 -3.38 -10.81 3.96
N THR A 60 -4.66 -11.21 3.84
CA THR A 60 -5.81 -10.37 4.22
C THR A 60 -5.76 -9.98 5.69
N SER A 61 -5.41 -10.91 6.58
CA SER A 61 -5.27 -10.63 8.01
C SER A 61 -4.12 -9.65 8.30
N PHE A 62 -3.00 -9.76 7.60
CA PHE A 62 -1.90 -8.80 7.70
C PHE A 62 -2.32 -7.40 7.25
N VAL A 63 -2.95 -7.28 6.08
CA VAL A 63 -3.42 -6.01 5.54
C VAL A 63 -4.38 -5.32 6.51
N MET A 64 -5.29 -6.07 7.15
CA MET A 64 -6.22 -5.50 8.13
C MET A 64 -5.51 -4.99 9.39
N GLN A 65 -4.55 -5.76 9.92
CA GLN A 65 -3.72 -5.31 11.05
C GLN A 65 -2.88 -4.09 10.69
N LEU A 66 -2.32 -4.05 9.47
CA LEU A 66 -1.56 -2.92 8.96
C LEU A 66 -2.42 -1.68 8.83
N CYS A 67 -3.61 -1.79 8.23
CA CYS A 67 -4.55 -0.66 8.13
C CYS A 67 -4.93 -0.14 9.50
N LYS A 68 -5.16 -1.03 10.49
CA LYS A 68 -5.45 -0.61 11.86
C LYS A 68 -4.31 0.20 12.47
N GLU A 69 -3.07 -0.22 12.25
CA GLU A 69 -1.89 0.52 12.71
C GLU A 69 -1.79 1.88 12.04
N LEU A 70 -1.94 1.91 10.71
CA LEU A 70 -1.82 3.12 9.91
C LEU A 70 -2.93 4.15 10.19
N CYS A 71 -4.13 3.71 10.58
CA CYS A 71 -5.23 4.59 10.98
C CYS A 71 -4.91 5.49 12.18
N LYS A 72 -3.83 5.20 12.94
CA LYS A 72 -3.33 6.11 13.99
C LYS A 72 -2.76 7.41 13.43
N TYR A 73 -2.31 7.39 12.18
CA TYR A 73 -1.53 8.48 11.57
C TYR A 73 -2.29 9.22 10.46
N ASP A 74 -3.15 8.51 9.71
CA ASP A 74 -3.90 9.11 8.60
C ASP A 74 -5.19 8.37 8.22
N ARG A 75 -5.95 8.96 7.30
CA ARG A 75 -7.15 8.35 6.71
C ARG A 75 -6.78 7.43 5.55
N ILE A 76 -7.42 6.27 5.56
CA ILE A 76 -7.19 5.17 4.63
C ILE A 76 -8.44 4.92 3.79
N ALA A 77 -8.26 4.75 2.49
CA ALA A 77 -9.25 4.12 1.62
C ALA A 77 -8.74 2.74 1.19
N ILE A 78 -9.52 1.70 1.49
CA ILE A 78 -9.31 0.36 0.93
C ILE A 78 -10.22 0.21 -0.29
N ASP A 79 -9.62 0.22 -1.47
CA ASP A 79 -10.26 -0.07 -2.73
C ASP A 79 -10.24 -1.59 -2.97
N SER A 80 -11.28 -2.25 -2.46
CA SER A 80 -11.43 -3.70 -2.46
C SER A 80 -12.19 -4.15 -3.71
N LEU A 81 -11.46 -4.25 -4.81
CA LEU A 81 -11.95 -4.75 -6.09
C LEU A 81 -12.24 -6.27 -6.08
N GLU A 82 -11.49 -7.02 -5.28
CA GLU A 82 -11.52 -8.49 -5.26
C GLU A 82 -12.64 -9.08 -4.36
N GLU A 83 -12.65 -8.73 -3.08
CA GLU A 83 -13.59 -9.31 -2.10
C GLU A 83 -14.81 -8.42 -1.82
N GLY A 84 -14.79 -7.14 -2.22
CA GLY A 84 -15.83 -6.17 -1.87
C GLY A 84 -16.15 -6.15 -0.37
N THR A 85 -17.43 -6.33 -0.02
CA THR A 85 -17.95 -6.36 1.37
C THR A 85 -18.40 -7.76 1.83
N ARG A 86 -17.72 -8.82 1.37
CA ARG A 86 -18.07 -10.21 1.69
C ARG A 86 -17.94 -10.54 3.19
N LEU A 87 -18.55 -11.65 3.59
CA LEU A 87 -18.54 -12.16 4.97
C LEU A 87 -17.12 -12.32 5.55
N THR A 88 -16.13 -12.65 4.72
CA THR A 88 -14.71 -12.72 5.08
C THR A 88 -14.17 -11.39 5.57
N VAL A 89 -14.50 -10.30 4.88
CA VAL A 89 -14.15 -8.93 5.29
C VAL A 89 -14.83 -8.59 6.60
N GLN A 90 -16.13 -8.87 6.74
CA GLN A 90 -16.86 -8.60 7.98
C GLN A 90 -16.27 -9.34 9.19
N ASN A 91 -15.90 -10.61 9.02
CA ASN A 91 -15.28 -11.41 10.08
C ASN A 91 -13.89 -10.88 10.46
N ASN A 92 -13.09 -10.45 9.48
CA ASN A 92 -11.80 -9.79 9.76
C ASN A 92 -11.98 -8.46 10.49
N LEU A 93 -12.96 -7.64 10.08
CA LEU A 93 -13.27 -6.37 10.74
C LEU A 93 -13.61 -6.58 12.22
N ARG A 94 -14.43 -7.60 12.54
CA ARG A 94 -14.74 -7.99 13.93
C ARG A 94 -13.51 -8.50 14.65
N ARG A 95 -12.79 -9.47 14.06
CA ARG A 95 -11.61 -10.12 14.65
C ARG A 95 -10.55 -9.11 15.06
N PHE A 96 -10.31 -8.08 14.26
CA PHE A 96 -9.30 -7.06 14.53
C PHE A 96 -9.87 -5.80 15.18
N GLY A 97 -11.16 -5.77 15.56
CA GLY A 97 -11.77 -4.64 16.25
C GLY A 97 -11.68 -3.33 15.45
N MET A 98 -11.99 -3.38 14.17
CA MET A 98 -11.85 -2.25 13.23
C MET A 98 -12.91 -1.17 13.43
N ALA A 99 -13.98 -1.46 14.19
CA ALA A 99 -14.97 -0.46 14.59
C ALA A 99 -14.35 0.76 15.29
N GLY A 100 -13.27 0.55 16.05
CA GLY A 100 -12.54 1.63 16.74
C GLY A 100 -11.82 2.61 15.81
N VAL A 101 -11.61 2.27 14.53
CA VAL A 101 -10.96 3.13 13.52
C VAL A 101 -11.89 3.47 12.35
N SER A 102 -13.20 3.25 12.53
CA SER A 102 -14.22 3.43 11.48
C SER A 102 -14.29 4.83 10.88
N ARG A 103 -13.89 5.87 11.62
CA ARG A 103 -13.85 7.26 11.11
C ARG A 103 -12.64 7.53 10.20
N GLN A 104 -11.58 6.75 10.36
CA GLN A 104 -10.33 6.89 9.62
C GLN A 104 -10.26 5.94 8.42
N LEU A 105 -11.07 4.89 8.40
CA LEU A 105 -11.05 3.85 7.40
C LEU A 105 -12.32 3.85 6.54
N ALA A 106 -12.16 3.92 5.23
CA ALA A 106 -13.24 3.75 4.26
C ALA A 106 -13.00 2.53 3.37
N PHE A 107 -14.07 1.82 3.04
CA PHE A 107 -14.08 0.79 1.99
C PHE A 107 -14.74 1.37 0.75
N ILE A 108 -14.04 1.30 -0.38
CA ILE A 108 -14.51 1.73 -1.69
C ILE A 108 -14.35 0.60 -2.70
N LYS A 109 -15.02 0.75 -3.84
CA LYS A 109 -14.92 -0.17 -4.97
C LYS A 109 -15.00 0.66 -6.24
N GLU A 110 -13.85 1.11 -6.72
CA GLU A 110 -13.75 2.09 -7.80
C GLU A 110 -12.78 1.61 -8.88
N ASP A 111 -13.08 1.87 -10.14
CA ASP A 111 -12.06 1.71 -11.16
C ASP A 111 -10.99 2.81 -11.00
N ILE A 112 -9.82 2.60 -11.62
CA ILE A 112 -8.69 3.52 -11.48
C ILE A 112 -9.05 4.96 -11.93
N PRO A 113 -9.79 5.21 -13.02
CA PRO A 113 -10.25 6.54 -13.35
C PRO A 113 -11.09 7.21 -12.24
N THR A 114 -12.04 6.49 -11.66
CA THR A 114 -12.90 6.99 -10.57
C THR A 114 -12.08 7.25 -9.31
N LEU A 115 -11.15 6.35 -8.97
CA LEU A 115 -10.23 6.51 -7.85
C LEU A 115 -9.39 7.79 -8.02
N ARG A 116 -8.84 8.03 -9.22
CA ARG A 116 -8.07 9.26 -9.51
C ARG A 116 -8.92 10.51 -9.25
N GLU A 117 -10.16 10.51 -9.71
CA GLU A 117 -11.08 11.64 -9.48
C GLU A 117 -11.37 11.87 -7.99
N ARG A 118 -11.56 10.79 -7.23
CA ARG A 118 -11.68 10.88 -5.76
C ARG A 118 -10.43 11.47 -5.12
N LEU A 119 -9.24 11.08 -5.56
CA LEU A 119 -7.97 11.51 -4.98
C LEU A 119 -7.64 12.98 -5.29
N ARG A 120 -8.16 13.55 -6.39
CA ARG A 120 -8.04 14.98 -6.71
C ARG A 120 -8.83 15.89 -5.79
N ARG A 121 -9.85 15.36 -5.09
CA ARG A 121 -10.67 16.17 -4.18
C ARG A 121 -9.84 16.70 -3.02
N HIS A 122 -10.12 17.93 -2.61
CA HIS A 122 -9.50 18.52 -1.44
C HIS A 122 -9.75 17.66 -0.20
N LYS A 123 -8.70 17.44 0.61
CA LYS A 123 -8.72 16.53 1.76
C LYS A 123 -9.21 15.13 1.38
N SER A 124 -8.73 14.58 0.26
CA SER A 124 -8.86 13.16 -0.06
C SER A 124 -8.04 12.29 0.92
N TYR A 125 -8.03 10.97 0.70
CA TYR A 125 -7.26 10.02 1.49
C TYR A 125 -5.76 10.17 1.20
N ASN A 126 -4.92 9.92 2.21
CA ASN A 126 -3.47 9.96 2.07
C ASN A 126 -2.87 8.55 1.95
N ILE A 127 -3.58 7.53 2.45
CA ILE A 127 -3.19 6.13 2.33
C ILE A 127 -4.26 5.42 1.51
N ILE A 128 -3.84 4.76 0.44
CA ILE A 128 -4.71 4.06 -0.51
C ILE A 128 -4.26 2.62 -0.60
N VAL A 129 -5.13 1.69 -0.25
CA VAL A 129 -4.91 0.26 -0.40
C VAL A 129 -5.65 -0.23 -1.63
N ILE A 130 -4.96 -0.84 -2.59
CA ILE A 130 -5.55 -1.41 -3.80
C ILE A 130 -5.51 -2.93 -3.69
N ASP A 131 -6.69 -3.55 -3.52
CA ASP A 131 -6.84 -5.00 -3.32
C ASP A 131 -7.73 -5.64 -4.42
N SER A 132 -7.17 -6.27 -5.46
CA SER A 132 -5.75 -6.48 -5.74
C SER A 132 -5.37 -5.96 -7.14
N PHE A 133 -4.07 -5.79 -7.39
CA PHE A 133 -3.52 -5.23 -8.63
C PHE A 133 -4.10 -5.91 -9.87
N GLN A 134 -4.30 -7.24 -9.84
CA GLN A 134 -4.85 -7.99 -10.97
C GLN A 134 -6.25 -7.52 -11.39
N TYR A 135 -7.06 -7.02 -10.46
CA TYR A 135 -8.42 -6.55 -10.76
C TYR A 135 -8.45 -5.14 -11.33
N THR A 136 -7.38 -4.35 -11.15
CA THR A 136 -7.27 -3.00 -11.71
C THR A 136 -7.10 -3.00 -13.22
N ARG A 137 -6.59 -4.10 -13.79
CA ARG A 137 -6.16 -4.24 -15.18
C ARG A 137 -5.14 -3.19 -15.63
N MET A 138 -4.46 -2.52 -14.69
CA MET A 138 -3.41 -1.57 -15.00
C MET A 138 -2.21 -2.25 -15.66
N THR A 139 -1.68 -1.60 -16.68
CA THR A 139 -0.31 -1.83 -17.13
C THR A 139 0.69 -1.19 -16.16
N TYR A 140 1.98 -1.49 -16.33
CA TYR A 140 3.02 -0.78 -15.56
C TYR A 140 3.01 0.73 -15.84
N GLY A 141 2.71 1.15 -17.08
CA GLY A 141 2.61 2.55 -17.44
C GLY A 141 1.46 3.27 -16.73
N ASP A 142 0.30 2.63 -16.60
CA ASP A 142 -0.84 3.19 -15.87
C ASP A 142 -0.51 3.39 -14.39
N TYR A 143 0.21 2.43 -13.80
CA TYR A 143 0.72 2.55 -12.44
C TYR A 143 1.69 3.73 -12.26
N ILE A 144 2.65 3.91 -13.18
CA ILE A 144 3.59 5.04 -13.13
C ILE A 144 2.82 6.36 -13.13
N GLN A 145 1.85 6.52 -14.03
CA GLN A 145 1.02 7.73 -14.10
C GLN A 145 0.24 7.97 -12.80
N LEU A 146 -0.29 6.90 -12.19
CA LEU A 146 -1.02 7.00 -10.92
C LEU A 146 -0.12 7.51 -9.78
N LYS A 147 1.06 6.90 -9.58
CA LYS A 147 1.96 7.32 -8.49
C LYS A 147 2.56 8.71 -8.72
N GLU A 148 2.80 9.09 -9.98
CA GLU A 148 3.38 10.39 -10.32
C GLU A 148 2.37 11.54 -10.22
N GLU A 149 1.08 11.27 -10.44
CA GLU A 149 0.01 12.24 -10.23
C GLU A 149 -0.17 12.55 -8.73
N PHE A 150 0.05 11.57 -7.85
CA PHE A 150 -0.15 11.71 -6.41
C PHE A 150 1.12 11.39 -5.59
N PRO A 151 2.20 12.17 -5.76
CA PRO A 151 3.50 11.89 -5.14
C PRO A 151 3.52 12.10 -3.62
N ASP A 152 2.50 12.77 -3.07
CA ASP A 152 2.29 13.05 -1.66
C ASP A 152 1.46 11.97 -0.95
N LYS A 153 1.09 10.89 -1.64
CA LYS A 153 0.26 9.80 -1.11
C LYS A 153 1.06 8.52 -0.95
N LEU A 154 0.55 7.65 -0.08
CA LEU A 154 1.01 6.27 0.04
C LEU A 154 0.06 5.34 -0.69
N PHE A 155 0.59 4.58 -1.65
CA PHE A 155 -0.12 3.47 -2.28
C PHE A 155 0.37 2.14 -1.70
N ILE A 156 -0.55 1.34 -1.17
CA ILE A 156 -0.31 -0.02 -0.72
C ILE A 156 -0.99 -0.95 -1.72
N ILE A 157 -0.20 -1.56 -2.59
CA ILE A 157 -0.68 -2.42 -3.67
C ILE A 157 -0.61 -3.87 -3.22
N ILE A 158 -1.75 -4.55 -3.20
CA ILE A 158 -1.85 -5.97 -2.87
C ILE A 158 -1.87 -6.77 -4.17
N SER A 159 -1.17 -7.89 -4.18
CA SER A 159 -1.03 -8.74 -5.35
C SER A 159 -1.18 -10.21 -5.01
N HIS A 160 -1.80 -10.96 -5.92
CA HIS A 160 -1.69 -12.42 -5.93
C HIS A 160 -0.24 -12.84 -6.20
N ALA A 161 0.10 -14.06 -5.81
CA ALA A 161 1.39 -14.65 -6.12
C ALA A 161 1.25 -15.85 -7.08
N ARG A 162 2.32 -16.11 -7.83
CA ARG A 162 2.59 -17.36 -8.53
C ARG A 162 3.93 -17.89 -8.02
N GLY A 163 3.88 -18.91 -7.16
CA GLY A 163 5.07 -19.33 -6.41
C GLY A 163 5.51 -18.23 -5.45
N LYS A 164 6.75 -17.75 -5.57
CA LYS A 164 7.30 -16.66 -4.73
C LYS A 164 7.23 -15.28 -5.37
N ASN A 165 6.75 -15.18 -6.62
CA ASN A 165 6.69 -13.94 -7.37
C ASN A 165 5.25 -13.39 -7.44
N PRO A 166 5.06 -12.08 -7.63
CA PRO A 166 3.75 -11.52 -7.95
C PRO A 166 3.17 -12.15 -9.22
N LYS A 167 1.85 -12.25 -9.29
CA LYS A 167 1.15 -12.82 -10.45
C LYS A 167 1.11 -11.82 -11.60
N GLY A 168 1.96 -12.01 -12.60
CA GLY A 168 2.00 -11.24 -13.86
C GLY A 168 3.15 -10.24 -13.92
N ASP A 169 3.57 -9.91 -15.14
CA ASP A 169 4.77 -9.11 -15.39
C ASP A 169 4.60 -7.66 -14.89
N ALA A 170 3.44 -7.04 -15.14
CA ALA A 170 3.16 -5.70 -14.64
C ALA A 170 3.23 -5.64 -13.10
N ALA A 171 2.63 -6.60 -12.40
CA ALA A 171 2.70 -6.69 -10.94
C ALA A 171 4.14 -6.86 -10.44
N THR A 172 4.94 -7.64 -11.19
CA THR A 172 6.36 -7.84 -10.90
C THR A 172 7.16 -6.55 -11.08
N SER A 173 6.91 -5.78 -12.14
CA SER A 173 7.52 -4.47 -12.35
C SER A 173 7.15 -3.48 -11.24
N VAL A 174 5.88 -3.45 -10.82
CA VAL A 174 5.44 -2.63 -9.68
C VAL A 174 6.15 -3.03 -8.39
N MET A 175 6.27 -4.32 -8.10
CA MET A 175 7.02 -4.81 -6.94
C MET A 175 8.50 -4.37 -6.99
N TYR A 176 9.13 -4.33 -8.16
CA TYR A 176 10.51 -3.85 -8.28
C TYR A 176 10.63 -2.35 -7.99
N ASP A 177 9.67 -1.54 -8.43
CA ASP A 177 9.60 -0.09 -8.20
C ASP A 177 9.24 0.29 -6.75
N ALA A 178 8.54 -0.58 -6.02
CA ALA A 178 8.07 -0.29 -4.67
C ALA A 178 9.19 -0.06 -3.62
N ASP A 179 8.93 0.87 -2.72
CA ASP A 179 9.83 1.28 -1.62
C ASP A 179 9.90 0.23 -0.51
N LEU A 180 8.72 -0.29 -0.12
CA LEU A 180 8.58 -1.38 0.84
C LEU A 180 7.94 -2.59 0.17
N LYS A 181 8.62 -3.74 0.24
CA LYS A 181 8.22 -4.99 -0.40
C LYS A 181 7.93 -6.00 0.71
N ILE A 182 6.71 -6.51 0.78
CA ILE A 182 6.25 -7.39 1.86
C ILE A 182 5.74 -8.71 1.26
N TRP A 183 6.51 -9.78 1.49
CA TRP A 183 6.11 -11.15 1.14
C TRP A 183 5.35 -11.77 2.31
N VAL A 184 4.18 -12.36 2.07
CA VAL A 184 3.39 -13.04 3.11
C VAL A 184 3.32 -14.54 2.84
N GLU A 185 3.83 -15.32 3.79
CA GLU A 185 3.90 -16.78 3.72
C GLU A 185 3.85 -17.38 5.12
N GLY A 186 3.07 -18.45 5.30
CA GLY A 186 2.94 -19.16 6.57
C GLY A 186 2.55 -18.26 7.74
N TYR A 187 1.64 -17.30 7.54
CA TYR A 187 1.23 -16.33 8.56
C TYR A 187 2.36 -15.44 9.10
N VAL A 188 3.39 -15.22 8.29
CA VAL A 188 4.46 -14.25 8.56
C VAL A 188 4.58 -13.29 7.37
N ALA A 189 4.65 -11.99 7.66
CA ALA A 189 4.96 -10.96 6.69
C ALA A 189 6.46 -10.63 6.77
N TYR A 190 7.17 -10.80 5.66
CA TYR A 190 8.60 -10.61 5.53
C TYR A 190 8.90 -9.32 4.79
N SER A 191 9.67 -8.42 5.39
CA SER A 191 10.20 -7.27 4.66
C SER A 191 11.33 -7.72 3.73
N LYS A 192 11.16 -7.48 2.43
CA LYS A 192 12.12 -7.79 1.37
C LYS A 192 12.75 -6.53 0.76
N GLY A 193 12.22 -5.35 1.09
CA GLY A 193 12.63 -4.06 0.53
C GLY A 193 13.80 -3.40 1.27
N ARG A 194 13.83 -2.06 1.19
CA ARG A 194 14.83 -1.18 1.81
C ARG A 194 14.63 -1.02 3.31
N TYR A 195 13.37 -0.98 3.75
CA TYR A 195 13.04 -0.84 5.17
C TYR A 195 13.02 -2.19 5.86
N ARG A 196 14.05 -2.47 6.65
CA ARG A 196 14.24 -3.74 7.36
C ARG A 196 14.56 -3.43 8.82
N GLY A 197 13.59 -3.67 9.68
CA GLY A 197 13.84 -3.63 11.12
C GLY A 197 14.70 -4.81 11.57
N SER A 198 14.93 -4.89 12.88
CA SER A 198 15.80 -5.89 13.51
C SER A 198 15.46 -7.35 13.15
N THR A 199 14.18 -7.68 12.99
CA THR A 199 13.74 -9.04 12.63
C THR A 199 13.40 -9.18 11.15
N SER A 200 13.04 -8.07 10.50
CA SER A 200 12.47 -8.05 9.14
C SER A 200 11.23 -8.95 8.97
N LYS A 201 10.57 -9.31 10.09
CA LYS A 201 9.46 -10.26 10.14
C LYS A 201 8.38 -9.77 11.07
N TYR A 202 7.13 -9.83 10.61
CA TYR A 202 5.95 -9.61 11.42
C TYR A 202 5.14 -10.90 11.48
N VAL A 203 5.00 -11.48 12.67
CA VAL A 203 4.17 -12.69 12.88
C VAL A 203 2.71 -12.26 12.93
N ILE A 204 1.93 -12.72 11.95
CA ILE A 204 0.51 -12.36 11.78
C ILE A 204 -0.36 -13.19 12.74
N TRP A 205 -0.01 -14.47 12.87
CA TRP A 205 -0.66 -15.44 13.76
C TRP A 205 0.37 -16.49 14.21
N GLU A 206 0.65 -16.54 15.51
CA GLU A 206 1.72 -17.38 16.09
C GLU A 206 1.50 -18.87 15.84
N LEU A 207 0.32 -19.41 16.19
CA LEU A 207 0.04 -20.83 16.01
C LEU A 207 0.14 -21.25 14.54
N GLY A 208 -0.44 -20.47 13.63
CA GLY A 208 -0.32 -20.74 12.21
C GLY A 208 1.12 -20.68 11.70
N ALA A 209 1.94 -19.77 12.22
CA ALA A 209 3.36 -19.70 11.86
C ALA A 209 4.15 -20.91 12.36
N LEU A 210 3.86 -21.40 13.57
CA LEU A 210 4.47 -22.61 14.13
C LEU A 210 4.10 -23.87 13.31
N GLU A 211 2.83 -24.03 12.97
CA GLU A 211 2.33 -25.15 12.17
C GLU A 211 2.93 -25.18 10.75
N ASN A 212 3.19 -24.01 10.16
CA ASN A 212 3.78 -23.91 8.82
C ASN A 212 5.32 -24.00 8.84
N GLY A 213 5.98 -23.56 9.92
CA GLY A 213 7.43 -23.67 10.08
C GLY A 213 7.92 -25.08 10.45
N SER A 214 7.00 -25.96 10.86
CA SER A 214 7.27 -27.36 11.20
C SER A 214 7.12 -28.32 10.01
N LYS A 215 6.88 -27.81 8.79
CA LYS A 215 6.77 -28.55 7.53
C LYS A 215 7.93 -28.23 6.61
#